data_AF-A0A1C4EXH1-F1
#
_entry.id   AF-A0A1C4EXH1-F1
#
_cell.length_a   1.000
_cell.length_b   1.000
_cell.length_c   1.000
_cell.angle_alpha   90.00
_cell.angle_beta   90.00
_cell.angle_gamma   90.00
#
_symmetry.space_group_name_H-M   'P 1'
#
loop_
_entity.id
_entity.type
_entity.pdbx_description
1 polymer ?
#
loop_
_entity_poly.entity_id
_entity_poly.type
_entity_poly.pdbx_seq_one_letter_code
_entity_poly.pdbx_strand_id
1 'polypeptide(L)'
;MITYQPAFFQVKIPTHRSLKNLKELPPLEQGLYFHEYLHFLQNLTTLYGASVTWNTYDRIRQVIREVQQASGEIVLPLNGAAVELETAHFNIIKKLTGSKDINDISSVMAEYVLQKITFPQDPLIETAFPTAGLTLIQLHFSHPQQPDITYNFGQTAISESMAYLAERKFFNLNNTSDFPYKVAEKVAIFLYPAFATNSEWLFALCDSALLHPHPGWAYVSILTAMTTEHFIPNNAEGVIDYSLKFYANNDWNIEKQLEYSVTAVLNIIDDIYQHEFFKMTKQWLKAIITNGEKIRVLNPYCMLPIFRDTEGLGNGLGFFINHLGGPHCINGLNERFMILPNGFSSSESAIHPQHLLALWQVHDLLLAGSVPCKLYDICQTDINSIVDNRCKISPWTRSTDEWGCPFVAIWVTLGLNTKRYIKNGIPVILG
;
A
#
# COMPACT_ATOMS: atom_id res chain seq x y z
N MET A 1 -1.45 8.43 -15.19
CA MET A 1 -0.53 7.65 -14.33
C MET A 1 -1.41 6.86 -13.36
N ILE A 2 -1.22 5.55 -13.27
CA ILE A 2 -1.88 4.72 -12.25
C ILE A 2 -1.27 5.11 -10.90
N THR A 3 -2.09 5.22 -9.87
CA THR A 3 -1.59 5.50 -8.52
C THR A 3 -2.44 4.76 -7.51
N TYR A 4 -1.84 3.71 -6.93
CA TYR A 4 -2.34 3.01 -5.77
C TYR A 4 -1.94 3.76 -4.50
N GLN A 5 -2.87 3.94 -3.56
CA GLN A 5 -2.60 4.49 -2.23
C GLN A 5 -2.83 3.39 -1.18
N PRO A 6 -1.77 2.65 -0.79
CA PRO A 6 -1.89 1.42 -0.02
C PRO A 6 -2.76 1.48 1.24
N ALA A 7 -2.49 2.44 2.15
CA ALA A 7 -3.17 2.54 3.43
C ALA A 7 -4.60 3.11 3.36
N PHE A 8 -5.01 3.62 2.19
CA PHE A 8 -6.33 4.19 1.95
C PHE A 8 -7.13 3.41 0.90
N PHE A 9 -6.56 2.32 0.37
CA PHE A 9 -7.20 1.41 -0.59
C PHE A 9 -7.81 2.11 -1.81
N GLN A 10 -7.21 3.23 -2.22
CA GLN A 10 -7.65 4.02 -3.37
C GLN A 10 -6.76 3.77 -4.57
N VAL A 11 -7.40 3.66 -5.74
CA VAL A 11 -6.75 3.40 -7.02
C VAL A 11 -7.22 4.42 -8.05
N LYS A 12 -6.28 5.03 -8.76
CA LYS A 12 -6.60 5.78 -9.98
C LYS A 12 -6.34 4.91 -11.19
N ILE A 13 -7.38 4.58 -11.94
CA ILE A 13 -7.28 3.82 -13.18
C ILE A 13 -7.39 4.81 -14.36
N PRO A 14 -6.39 4.89 -15.25
CA PRO A 14 -6.33 5.88 -16.33
C PRO A 14 -7.24 5.47 -17.51
N THR A 15 -8.53 5.28 -17.24
CA THR A 15 -9.55 5.01 -18.25
C THR A 15 -10.65 6.06 -18.18
N HIS A 16 -11.28 6.38 -19.31
CA HIS A 16 -12.48 7.22 -19.33
C HIS A 16 -13.77 6.39 -19.30
N ARG A 17 -13.66 5.06 -19.17
CA ARG A 17 -14.81 4.14 -19.12
C ARG A 17 -15.34 3.99 -17.71
N SER A 18 -16.58 3.55 -17.62
CA SER A 18 -17.20 3.15 -16.36
C SER A 18 -16.56 1.88 -15.82
N LEU A 19 -16.23 1.85 -14.53
CA LEU A 19 -15.73 0.65 -13.85
C LEU A 19 -16.84 -0.17 -13.18
N LYS A 20 -18.12 0.13 -13.45
CA LYS A 20 -19.27 -0.60 -12.88
C LYS A 20 -19.34 -2.05 -13.35
N ASN A 21 -19.03 -2.29 -14.63
CA ASN A 21 -18.98 -3.63 -15.20
C ASN A 21 -17.58 -3.93 -15.74
N LEU A 22 -16.76 -4.57 -14.91
CA LEU A 22 -15.37 -4.87 -15.24
C LEU A 22 -15.24 -5.77 -16.47
N LYS A 23 -16.20 -6.66 -16.73
CA LYS A 23 -16.17 -7.57 -17.90
C LYS A 23 -16.42 -6.85 -19.23
N GLU A 24 -16.98 -5.63 -19.21
CA GLU A 24 -17.18 -4.79 -20.40
C GLU A 24 -15.96 -3.94 -20.75
N LEU A 25 -14.95 -3.88 -19.87
CA LEU A 25 -13.72 -3.15 -20.13
C LEU A 25 -12.88 -3.87 -21.21
N PRO A 26 -12.09 -3.16 -22.02
CA PRO A 26 -11.08 -3.78 -22.86
C PRO A 26 -10.10 -4.65 -22.05
N PRO A 27 -9.53 -5.73 -22.62
CA PRO A 27 -8.63 -6.63 -21.87
C PRO A 27 -7.46 -5.94 -21.17
N LEU A 28 -6.89 -4.89 -21.78
CA LEU A 28 -5.83 -4.09 -21.15
C LEU A 28 -6.32 -3.43 -19.86
N GLU A 29 -7.49 -2.80 -19.89
CA GLU A 29 -8.06 -2.12 -18.72
C GLU A 29 -8.53 -3.11 -17.65
N GLN A 30 -9.00 -4.30 -18.07
CA GLN A 30 -9.27 -5.41 -17.14
C GLN A 30 -7.99 -5.88 -16.43
N GLY A 31 -6.90 -6.05 -17.18
CA GLY A 31 -5.59 -6.39 -16.64
C GLY A 31 -5.12 -5.38 -15.59
N LEU A 32 -5.19 -4.09 -15.93
CA LEU A 32 -4.84 -3.01 -15.00
C LEU A 32 -5.69 -3.04 -13.72
N TYR A 33 -7.01 -3.21 -13.83
CA TYR A 33 -7.86 -3.34 -12.65
C TYR A 33 -7.46 -4.58 -11.82
N PHE A 34 -7.27 -5.72 -12.47
CA PHE A 34 -6.91 -6.97 -11.82
C PHE A 34 -5.57 -6.86 -11.06
N HIS A 35 -4.57 -6.23 -11.69
CA HIS A 35 -3.27 -5.94 -11.09
C HIS A 35 -3.42 -5.13 -9.79
N GLU A 36 -4.14 -4.01 -9.87
CA GLU A 36 -4.38 -3.14 -8.72
C GLU A 36 -5.24 -3.81 -7.63
N TYR A 37 -6.14 -4.70 -8.03
CA TYR A 37 -6.91 -5.51 -7.10
C TYR A 37 -6.00 -6.49 -6.34
N LEU A 38 -4.98 -7.07 -6.97
CA LEU A 38 -4.01 -7.89 -6.26
C LEU A 38 -3.23 -7.08 -5.21
N HIS A 39 -2.86 -5.83 -5.49
CA HIS A 39 -2.28 -4.95 -4.48
C HIS A 39 -3.24 -4.66 -3.32
N PHE A 40 -4.53 -4.51 -3.61
CA PHE A 40 -5.58 -4.40 -2.58
C PHE A 40 -5.60 -5.64 -1.67
N LEU A 41 -5.55 -6.85 -2.24
CA LEU A 41 -5.48 -8.09 -1.46
C LEU A 41 -4.18 -8.23 -0.68
N GLN A 42 -3.04 -7.91 -1.28
CA GLN A 42 -1.75 -7.94 -0.60
C GLN A 42 -1.78 -7.03 0.64
N ASN A 43 -2.42 -5.87 0.57
CA ASN A 43 -2.52 -4.99 1.74
C ASN A 43 -3.41 -5.51 2.86
N LEU A 44 -4.50 -6.19 2.52
CA LEU A 44 -5.49 -6.66 3.50
C LEU A 44 -5.15 -8.03 4.10
N THR A 45 -4.39 -8.86 3.38
CA THR A 45 -4.20 -10.28 3.72
C THR A 45 -2.77 -10.64 4.12
N THR A 46 -1.86 -9.65 4.19
CA THR A 46 -0.44 -9.89 4.52
C THR A 46 0.01 -9.06 5.71
N LEU A 47 1.01 -9.57 6.44
CA LEU A 47 1.60 -8.86 7.57
C LEU A 47 2.26 -7.54 7.12
N TYR A 48 2.95 -7.54 5.97
CA TYR A 48 3.52 -6.30 5.43
C TYR A 48 2.42 -5.25 5.21
N GLY A 49 1.32 -5.64 4.55
CA GLY A 49 0.18 -4.77 4.27
C GLY A 49 -0.44 -4.15 5.53
N ALA A 50 -0.71 -5.01 6.53
CA ALA A 50 -1.23 -4.57 7.82
C ALA A 50 -0.23 -3.64 8.55
N SER A 51 1.06 -3.96 8.51
CA SER A 51 2.12 -3.16 9.16
C SER A 51 2.31 -1.80 8.50
N VAL A 52 2.25 -1.71 7.17
CA VAL A 52 2.30 -0.43 6.44
C VAL A 52 1.08 0.43 6.75
N THR A 53 -0.10 -0.19 6.79
CA THR A 53 -1.34 0.51 7.16
C THR A 53 -1.23 1.04 8.58
N TRP A 54 -0.85 0.18 9.54
CA TRP A 54 -0.65 0.57 10.93
C TRP A 54 0.34 1.72 11.05
N ASN A 55 1.53 1.55 10.48
CA ASN A 55 2.58 2.55 10.56
C ASN A 55 2.10 3.89 9.98
N THR A 56 1.46 3.88 8.82
CA THR A 56 0.93 5.11 8.19
C THR A 56 -0.02 5.86 9.12
N TYR A 57 -1.01 5.17 9.70
CA TYR A 57 -1.97 5.78 10.60
C TYR A 57 -1.32 6.26 11.91
N ASP A 58 -0.40 5.47 12.47
CA ASP A 58 0.26 5.80 13.73
C ASP A 58 1.22 6.99 13.58
N ARG A 59 1.96 7.09 12.47
CA ARG A 59 2.82 8.25 12.18
C ARG A 59 2.02 9.54 12.11
N ILE A 60 0.89 9.54 11.38
CA ILE A 60 0.02 10.71 11.31
C ILE A 60 -0.52 11.07 12.70
N ARG A 61 -0.95 10.07 13.49
CA ARG A 61 -1.40 10.26 14.87
C ARG A 61 -0.32 10.88 15.77
N GLN A 62 0.94 10.44 15.65
CA GLN A 62 2.05 11.02 16.41
C GLN A 62 2.27 12.49 16.06
N VAL A 63 2.27 12.86 14.78
CA VAL A 63 2.37 14.27 14.34
C VAL A 63 1.23 15.12 14.89
N ILE A 64 -0.01 14.60 14.86
CA ILE A 64 -1.18 15.28 15.44
C ILE A 64 -1.00 15.48 16.95
N ARG A 65 -0.49 14.48 17.66
CA ARG A 65 -0.29 14.54 19.12
C ARG A 65 0.69 15.64 19.52
N GLU A 66 1.76 15.83 18.76
CA GLU A 66 2.71 16.93 18.98
C GLU A 66 2.01 18.29 18.89
N VAL A 67 1.14 18.47 17.89
CA VAL A 67 0.33 19.70 17.73
C VAL A 67 -0.67 19.87 18.88
N GLN A 68 -1.30 18.79 19.33
CA GLN A 68 -2.24 18.80 20.45
C GLN A 68 -1.55 19.19 21.77
N GLN A 69 -0.30 18.75 21.98
CA GLN A 69 0.48 19.02 23.18
C GLN A 69 1.20 20.38 23.14
N ALA A 70 1.39 20.95 21.95
CA ALA A 70 2.02 22.27 21.81
C ALA A 70 1.22 23.38 22.53
N SER A 71 1.96 24.23 23.24
CA SER A 71 1.48 25.48 23.85
C SER A 71 1.84 26.68 22.97
N GLY A 72 0.93 27.64 22.84
CA GLY A 72 1.18 28.85 22.07
C GLY A 72 0.78 28.73 20.60
N GLU A 73 1.47 29.46 19.74
CA GLU A 73 1.21 29.53 18.29
C GLU A 73 2.00 28.44 17.56
N ILE A 74 1.35 27.75 16.62
CA ILE A 74 1.92 26.66 15.82
C ILE A 74 2.27 27.19 14.44
N VAL A 75 3.56 27.16 14.09
CA VAL A 75 4.04 27.57 12.77
C VAL A 75 3.88 26.43 11.77
N LEU A 76 3.33 26.72 10.59
CA LEU A 76 3.18 25.80 9.47
C LEU A 76 4.12 26.18 8.30
N PRO A 77 4.83 25.22 7.68
CA PRO A 77 4.95 23.82 8.10
C PRO A 77 5.59 23.68 9.49
N LEU A 78 5.25 22.59 10.18
CA LEU A 78 5.89 22.22 11.45
C LEU A 78 7.41 22.09 11.27
N ASN A 79 8.15 22.32 12.35
CA ASN A 79 9.60 22.16 12.40
C ASN A 79 10.03 21.52 13.73
N GLY A 80 11.31 21.18 13.83
CA GLY A 80 11.90 20.59 15.03
C GLY A 80 11.93 19.05 15.03
N ALA A 81 12.23 18.49 16.21
CA ALA A 81 12.61 17.08 16.36
C ALA A 81 11.54 16.08 15.87
N ALA A 82 10.25 16.38 16.05
CA ALA A 82 9.17 15.50 15.58
C ALA A 82 9.15 15.36 14.05
N VAL A 83 9.41 16.46 13.33
CA VAL A 83 9.46 16.48 11.86
C VAL A 83 10.73 15.81 11.34
N GLU A 84 11.86 16.00 12.03
CA GLU A 84 13.11 15.32 11.73
C GLU A 84 12.97 13.80 11.89
N LEU A 85 12.30 13.35 12.97
CA LEU A 85 11.99 11.93 13.19
C LEU A 85 11.11 11.36 12.08
N GLU A 86 10.05 12.07 11.68
CA GLU A 86 9.19 11.65 10.57
C GLU A 86 9.97 11.54 9.26
N THR A 87 10.83 12.52 8.98
CA THR A 87 11.66 12.54 7.78
C THR A 87 12.65 11.38 7.75
N ALA A 88 13.30 11.10 8.89
CA ALA A 88 14.21 9.96 9.03
C ALA A 88 13.46 8.64 8.81
N HIS A 89 12.28 8.47 9.43
CA HIS A 89 11.44 7.30 9.27
C HIS A 89 10.99 7.09 7.82
N PHE A 90 10.51 8.13 7.15
CA PHE A 90 10.14 8.08 5.73
C PHE A 90 11.32 7.62 4.86
N ASN A 91 12.52 8.15 5.11
CA ASN A 91 13.72 7.76 4.36
C ASN A 91 14.10 6.29 4.57
N ILE A 92 13.96 5.79 5.80
CA ILE A 92 14.19 4.37 6.13
C ILE A 92 13.19 3.48 5.40
N ILE A 93 11.89 3.75 5.52
CA ILE A 93 10.85 2.98 4.85
C ILE A 93 11.04 2.99 3.33
N LYS A 94 11.38 4.15 2.74
CA LYS A 94 11.67 4.26 1.30
C LYS A 94 12.82 3.33 0.88
N LYS A 95 13.89 3.24 1.67
CA LYS A 95 15.02 2.33 1.39
C LYS A 95 14.62 0.86 1.49
N LEU A 96 13.90 0.47 2.55
CA LEU A 96 13.44 -0.91 2.78
C LEU A 96 12.37 -1.37 1.77
N THR A 97 11.55 -0.44 1.29
CA THR A 97 10.52 -0.69 0.27
C THR A 97 11.14 -1.01 -1.10
N GLY A 98 12.37 -0.55 -1.34
CA GLY A 98 13.10 -0.78 -2.58
C GLY A 98 12.77 0.24 -3.68
N SER A 99 13.42 0.07 -4.82
CA SER A 99 13.25 0.90 -6.01
C SER A 99 11.88 0.68 -6.64
N LYS A 100 11.22 1.76 -7.09
CA LYS A 100 10.02 1.69 -7.95
C LYS A 100 10.37 1.62 -9.43
N ASP A 101 11.47 2.26 -9.79
CA ASP A 101 12.04 2.28 -11.12
C ASP A 101 13.57 2.43 -10.98
N ILE A 102 14.29 2.33 -12.09
CA ILE A 102 15.71 2.64 -12.16
C ILE A 102 15.83 4.14 -12.41
N ASN A 103 16.56 4.84 -11.53
CA ASN A 103 16.83 6.27 -11.68
C ASN A 103 17.35 6.57 -13.10
N ASP A 104 16.69 7.49 -13.80
CA ASP A 104 17.04 8.04 -15.12
C ASP A 104 16.88 7.15 -16.37
N ILE A 105 16.26 5.96 -16.27
CA ILE A 105 15.86 5.23 -17.48
C ILE A 105 14.43 4.72 -17.36
N SER A 106 13.48 5.67 -17.39
CA SER A 106 12.10 5.34 -17.73
C SER A 106 12.12 4.50 -19.00
N SER A 107 11.45 3.35 -19.00
CA SER A 107 11.22 2.51 -20.18
C SER A 107 12.39 1.66 -20.71
N VAL A 108 13.25 1.10 -19.85
CA VAL A 108 14.10 0.01 -20.35
C VAL A 108 13.25 -1.24 -20.55
N MET A 109 12.85 -1.48 -21.80
CA MET A 109 12.41 -2.78 -22.28
C MET A 109 13.59 -3.74 -22.53
N ALA A 110 14.82 -3.33 -22.19
CA ALA A 110 16.02 -4.13 -22.46
C ALA A 110 16.18 -5.23 -21.41
N GLU A 111 16.60 -6.41 -21.89
CA GLU A 111 16.75 -7.63 -21.12
C GLU A 111 18.04 -7.59 -20.28
N TYR A 112 18.00 -6.83 -19.18
CA TYR A 112 19.07 -6.83 -18.19
C TYR A 112 19.23 -8.20 -17.53
N VAL A 113 20.48 -8.63 -17.31
CA VAL A 113 20.82 -9.89 -16.66
C VAL A 113 21.40 -9.62 -15.27
N LEU A 114 20.86 -10.29 -14.24
CA LEU A 114 21.35 -10.17 -12.87
C LEU A 114 22.72 -10.83 -12.76
N GLN A 115 23.74 -10.06 -12.36
CA GLN A 115 25.11 -10.54 -12.22
C GLN A 115 25.47 -10.82 -10.77
N LYS A 116 24.92 -10.03 -9.83
CA LYS A 116 25.34 -10.08 -8.43
C LYS A 116 24.25 -9.57 -7.49
N ILE A 117 24.18 -10.17 -6.31
CA ILE A 117 23.41 -9.67 -5.15
C ILE A 117 24.41 -9.25 -4.07
N THR A 118 24.21 -8.07 -3.49
CA THR A 118 25.01 -7.56 -2.37
C THR A 118 24.13 -7.07 -1.24
N PHE A 119 24.67 -7.12 -0.02
CA PHE A 119 23.97 -6.78 1.21
C PHE A 119 24.63 -5.60 1.94
N PRO A 120 24.60 -4.37 1.38
CA PRO A 120 25.26 -3.25 2.02
C PRO A 120 24.53 -2.85 3.31
N GLN A 121 25.34 -2.43 4.29
CA GLN A 121 24.86 -1.73 5.47
C GLN A 121 24.42 -0.31 5.12
N ASP A 122 23.44 0.21 5.85
CA ASP A 122 22.98 1.59 5.70
C ASP A 122 23.00 2.29 7.07
N PRO A 123 23.75 3.39 7.23
CA PRO A 123 23.90 4.05 8.52
C PRO A 123 22.58 4.50 9.15
N LEU A 124 21.57 4.87 8.35
CA LEU A 124 20.26 5.28 8.86
C LEU A 124 19.50 4.07 9.42
N ILE A 125 19.59 2.92 8.76
CA ILE A 125 18.96 1.67 9.20
C ILE A 125 19.68 1.12 10.42
N GLU A 126 21.02 1.10 10.43
CA GLU A 126 21.82 0.66 11.58
C GLU A 126 21.53 1.53 12.81
N THR A 127 21.39 2.84 12.64
CA THR A 127 21.07 3.75 13.76
C THR A 127 19.65 3.51 14.28
N ALA A 128 18.68 3.28 13.40
CA ALA A 128 17.29 3.05 13.80
C ALA A 128 17.06 1.65 14.39
N PHE A 129 17.82 0.65 13.92
CA PHE A 129 17.65 -0.76 14.28
C PHE A 129 19.00 -1.44 14.57
N PRO A 130 19.76 -0.99 15.60
CA PRO A 130 21.15 -1.39 15.82
C PRO A 130 21.34 -2.89 16.11
N THR A 131 20.29 -3.56 16.61
CA THR A 131 20.33 -4.99 16.94
C THR A 131 19.65 -5.87 15.91
N ALA A 132 19.02 -5.30 14.88
CA ALA A 132 18.20 -6.06 13.94
C ALA A 132 19.01 -6.71 12.80
N GLY A 133 20.27 -6.31 12.61
CA GLY A 133 21.13 -6.83 11.54
C GLY A 133 20.55 -6.62 10.13
N LEU A 134 19.70 -5.61 9.95
CA LEU A 134 19.03 -5.34 8.69
C LEU A 134 20.02 -4.83 7.66
N THR A 135 20.02 -5.46 6.49
CA THR A 135 20.80 -5.02 5.33
C THR A 135 19.89 -4.69 4.18
N LEU A 136 20.31 -3.72 3.36
CA LEU A 136 19.66 -3.51 2.07
C LEU A 136 20.03 -4.65 1.13
N ILE A 137 19.17 -4.92 0.14
CA ILE A 137 19.47 -5.91 -0.91
C ILE A 137 19.67 -5.14 -2.20
N GLN A 138 20.89 -5.14 -2.70
CA GLN A 138 21.25 -4.49 -3.94
C GLN A 138 21.52 -5.52 -5.03
N LEU A 139 20.81 -5.38 -6.13
CA LEU A 139 20.95 -6.19 -7.32
C LEU A 139 21.78 -5.41 -8.35
N HIS A 140 22.79 -6.04 -8.91
CA HIS A 140 23.64 -5.47 -9.95
C HIS A 140 23.34 -6.17 -11.26
N PHE A 141 22.80 -5.41 -12.23
CA PHE A 141 22.47 -5.94 -13.54
C PHE A 141 23.42 -5.38 -14.60
N SER A 142 23.67 -6.20 -15.62
CA SER A 142 24.39 -5.78 -16.83
C SER A 142 23.54 -5.97 -18.08
N HIS A 143 23.89 -5.21 -19.12
CA HIS A 143 23.30 -5.34 -20.45
C HIS A 143 24.39 -5.16 -21.51
N PRO A 144 24.38 -5.90 -22.63
CA PRO A 144 25.46 -5.84 -23.62
C PRO A 144 25.69 -4.45 -24.26
N GLN A 145 24.64 -3.61 -24.30
CA GLN A 145 24.62 -2.33 -25.02
C GLN A 145 24.19 -1.15 -24.14
N GLN A 146 23.95 -1.37 -22.84
CA GLN A 146 23.50 -0.32 -21.91
C GLN A 146 24.40 -0.34 -20.67
N PRO A 147 24.53 0.80 -19.95
CA PRO A 147 25.28 0.83 -18.70
C PRO A 147 24.74 -0.19 -17.69
N ASP A 148 25.65 -0.74 -16.89
CA ASP A 148 25.29 -1.52 -15.72
C ASP A 148 24.45 -0.67 -14.75
N ILE A 149 23.51 -1.32 -14.07
CA ILE A 149 22.57 -0.66 -13.18
C ILE A 149 22.54 -1.36 -11.82
N THR A 150 22.24 -0.56 -10.79
CA THR A 150 21.97 -1.06 -9.44
C THR A 150 20.51 -0.83 -9.09
N TYR A 151 19.87 -1.85 -8.53
CA TYR A 151 18.48 -1.81 -8.11
C TYR A 151 18.36 -2.22 -6.65
N ASN A 152 17.64 -1.43 -5.83
CA ASN A 152 17.36 -1.79 -4.44
C ASN A 152 16.15 -2.73 -4.42
N PHE A 153 16.39 -4.00 -4.11
CA PHE A 153 15.37 -5.03 -4.00
C PHE A 153 14.68 -4.96 -2.64
N GLY A 154 13.36 -4.92 -2.67
CA GLY A 154 12.52 -4.74 -1.49
C GLY A 154 11.09 -5.10 -1.81
N GLN A 155 10.17 -4.63 -0.99
CA GLN A 155 8.76 -4.96 -1.14
C GLN A 155 8.19 -4.62 -2.53
N THR A 156 8.57 -3.48 -3.12
CA THR A 156 8.03 -3.06 -4.42
C THR A 156 8.24 -4.14 -5.48
N ALA A 157 9.45 -4.69 -5.57
CA ALA A 157 9.75 -5.76 -6.52
C ALA A 157 8.91 -7.02 -6.27
N ILE A 158 8.66 -7.38 -5.00
CA ILE A 158 7.88 -8.56 -4.62
C ILE A 158 6.40 -8.39 -4.98
N SER A 159 5.78 -7.28 -4.55
CA SER A 159 4.35 -7.04 -4.78
C SER A 159 4.02 -6.91 -6.25
N GLU A 160 4.85 -6.18 -7.00
CA GLU A 160 4.69 -5.94 -8.43
C GLU A 160 4.92 -7.23 -9.23
N SER A 161 5.94 -8.02 -8.85
CA SER A 161 6.18 -9.32 -9.49
C SER A 161 5.03 -10.30 -9.24
N MET A 162 4.49 -10.36 -8.02
CA MET A 162 3.33 -11.20 -7.71
C MET A 162 2.10 -10.79 -8.52
N ALA A 163 1.80 -9.49 -8.59
CA ALA A 163 0.67 -8.98 -9.35
C ALA A 163 0.84 -9.26 -10.85
N TYR A 164 2.03 -8.99 -11.39
CA TYR A 164 2.37 -9.25 -12.79
C TYR A 164 2.31 -10.73 -13.17
N LEU A 165 2.77 -11.64 -12.30
CA LEU A 165 2.73 -13.09 -12.55
C LEU A 165 1.30 -13.58 -12.80
N ALA A 166 0.33 -13.10 -12.02
CA ALA A 166 -1.06 -13.44 -12.21
C ALA A 166 -1.68 -12.67 -13.38
N GLU A 167 -1.39 -11.36 -13.52
CA GLU A 167 -1.92 -10.52 -14.60
C GLU A 167 -1.54 -11.08 -15.98
N ARG A 168 -0.26 -11.37 -16.20
CA ARG A 168 0.26 -11.88 -17.48
C ARG A 168 -0.29 -13.25 -17.86
N LYS A 169 -0.78 -14.03 -16.88
CA LYS A 169 -1.44 -15.33 -17.13
C LYS A 169 -2.78 -15.15 -17.83
N PHE A 170 -3.52 -14.09 -17.51
CA PHE A 170 -4.91 -13.91 -17.94
C PHE A 170 -5.06 -12.82 -19.02
N PHE A 171 -4.22 -11.79 -18.97
CA PHE A 171 -4.30 -10.63 -19.84
C PHE A 171 -2.95 -10.53 -20.56
N ASN A 172 -2.93 -10.91 -21.84
CA ASN A 172 -1.70 -10.98 -22.63
C ASN A 172 -1.12 -9.57 -22.89
N LEU A 173 -0.39 -9.03 -21.92
CA LEU A 173 0.22 -7.70 -21.97
C LEU A 173 1.62 -7.81 -22.60
N ASN A 174 1.67 -7.68 -23.92
CA ASN A 174 2.87 -7.95 -24.71
C ASN A 174 4.07 -7.01 -24.46
N ASN A 175 3.99 -5.99 -23.59
CA ASN A 175 5.03 -4.96 -23.47
C ASN A 175 5.18 -4.41 -22.03
N THR A 176 5.52 -5.25 -21.07
CA THR A 176 5.82 -4.79 -19.69
C THR A 176 7.32 -4.73 -19.46
N SER A 177 7.81 -3.61 -18.91
CA SER A 177 9.21 -3.45 -18.50
C SER A 177 9.61 -4.54 -17.49
N ASP A 178 10.90 -4.86 -17.44
CA ASP A 178 11.42 -5.80 -16.45
C ASP A 178 11.33 -5.25 -15.02
N PHE A 179 11.39 -3.94 -14.85
CA PHE A 179 11.39 -3.29 -13.55
C PHE A 179 10.06 -2.55 -13.33
N PRO A 180 9.41 -2.70 -12.16
CA PRO A 180 9.71 -3.64 -11.06
C PRO A 180 9.17 -5.08 -11.27
N TYR A 181 8.44 -5.32 -12.36
CA TYR A 181 7.53 -6.46 -12.54
C TYR A 181 8.14 -7.86 -12.70
N LYS A 182 9.40 -7.98 -13.13
CA LYS A 182 10.08 -9.27 -13.33
C LYS A 182 11.28 -9.45 -12.40
N VAL A 183 11.49 -8.54 -11.46
CA VAL A 183 12.72 -8.51 -10.66
C VAL A 183 12.77 -9.71 -9.72
N ALA A 184 11.66 -10.13 -9.10
CA ALA A 184 11.64 -11.31 -8.24
C ALA A 184 11.93 -12.60 -9.03
N GLU A 185 11.43 -12.69 -10.27
CA GLU A 185 11.74 -13.79 -11.20
C GLU A 185 13.24 -13.81 -11.55
N LYS A 186 13.85 -12.67 -11.85
CA LYS A 186 15.31 -12.58 -12.12
C LYS A 186 16.15 -12.98 -10.90
N VAL A 187 15.74 -12.59 -9.69
CA VAL A 187 16.39 -13.05 -8.44
C VAL A 187 16.27 -14.57 -8.30
N ALA A 188 15.10 -15.14 -8.60
CA ALA A 188 14.93 -16.58 -8.52
C ALA A 188 15.73 -17.36 -9.56
N ILE A 189 15.81 -16.85 -10.79
CA ILE A 189 16.67 -17.43 -11.84
C ILE A 189 18.13 -17.44 -11.38
N PHE A 190 18.59 -16.36 -10.74
CA PHE A 190 19.96 -16.25 -10.25
C PHE A 190 20.26 -17.20 -9.07
N LEU A 191 19.36 -17.30 -8.09
CA LEU A 191 19.58 -18.08 -6.86
C LEU A 191 19.20 -19.56 -6.97
N TYR A 192 18.15 -19.88 -7.73
CA TYR A 192 17.63 -21.24 -7.85
C TYR A 192 16.94 -21.48 -9.21
N PRO A 193 17.72 -21.64 -10.31
CA PRO A 193 17.18 -21.75 -11.67
C PRO A 193 16.07 -22.81 -11.84
N ALA A 194 16.22 -23.98 -11.20
CA ALA A 194 15.23 -25.06 -11.28
C ALA A 194 13.88 -24.64 -10.69
N PHE A 195 13.89 -23.93 -9.55
CA PHE A 195 12.68 -23.39 -8.92
C PHE A 195 12.01 -22.31 -9.79
N ALA A 196 12.81 -21.44 -10.40
CA ALA A 196 12.31 -20.31 -11.19
C ALA A 196 11.52 -20.70 -12.46
N THR A 197 11.60 -21.97 -12.88
CA THR A 197 10.85 -22.47 -14.04
C THR A 197 9.34 -22.55 -13.80
N ASN A 198 8.88 -22.52 -12.55
CA ASN A 198 7.48 -22.63 -12.19
C ASN A 198 6.90 -21.29 -11.69
N SER A 199 6.10 -20.64 -12.53
CA SER A 199 5.46 -19.36 -12.19
C SER A 199 4.51 -19.40 -10.99
N GLU A 200 3.89 -20.56 -10.71
CA GLU A 200 3.02 -20.71 -9.54
C GLU A 200 3.85 -20.79 -8.24
N TRP A 201 5.03 -21.41 -8.30
CA TRP A 201 5.97 -21.42 -7.17
C TRP A 201 6.53 -20.03 -6.89
N LEU A 202 6.86 -19.26 -7.93
CA LEU A 202 7.26 -17.86 -7.80
C LEU A 202 6.14 -17.01 -7.18
N PHE A 203 4.90 -17.20 -7.63
CA PHE A 203 3.72 -16.52 -7.07
C PHE A 203 3.55 -16.85 -5.58
N ALA A 204 3.66 -18.11 -5.21
CA ALA A 204 3.58 -18.59 -3.82
C ALA A 204 4.72 -18.06 -2.93
N LEU A 205 5.94 -17.96 -3.47
CA LEU A 205 7.07 -17.39 -2.75
C LEU A 205 6.91 -15.88 -2.55
N CYS A 206 6.38 -15.15 -3.55
CA CYS A 206 6.08 -13.73 -3.37
C CYS A 206 4.98 -13.51 -2.32
N ASP A 207 3.90 -14.31 -2.35
CA ASP A 207 2.84 -14.27 -1.33
C ASP A 207 3.41 -14.52 0.07
N SER A 208 4.23 -15.58 0.20
CA SER A 208 4.88 -15.93 1.47
C SER A 208 5.81 -14.83 1.96
N ALA A 209 6.61 -14.23 1.08
CA ALA A 209 7.54 -13.16 1.43
C ALA A 209 6.82 -11.92 1.98
N LEU A 210 5.61 -11.61 1.48
CA LEU A 210 4.78 -10.50 1.99
C LEU A 210 4.24 -10.75 3.41
N LEU A 211 4.33 -11.98 3.92
CA LEU A 211 4.02 -12.29 5.31
C LEU A 211 5.11 -11.81 6.29
N HIS A 212 6.22 -11.24 5.81
CA HIS A 212 7.26 -10.66 6.64
C HIS A 212 7.29 -9.12 6.52
N PRO A 213 7.61 -8.35 7.59
CA PRO A 213 7.72 -6.89 7.51
C PRO A 213 8.80 -6.39 6.55
N HIS A 214 9.75 -7.27 6.20
CA HIS A 214 10.78 -7.04 5.19
C HIS A 214 10.70 -8.10 4.07
N PRO A 215 9.82 -7.92 3.05
CA PRO A 215 9.57 -8.95 2.03
C PRO A 215 10.79 -9.29 1.16
N GLY A 216 11.62 -8.30 0.81
CA GLY A 216 12.83 -8.56 0.01
C GLY A 216 13.80 -9.53 0.69
N TRP A 217 14.06 -9.35 1.98
CA TRP A 217 14.86 -10.25 2.80
C TRP A 217 14.23 -11.63 2.89
N ALA A 218 12.93 -11.70 3.19
CA ALA A 218 12.25 -12.98 3.31
C ALA A 218 12.34 -13.80 2.02
N TYR A 219 12.11 -13.17 0.87
CA TYR A 219 12.20 -13.81 -0.43
C TYR A 219 13.59 -14.41 -0.67
N VAL A 220 14.65 -13.61 -0.48
CA VAL A 220 16.04 -14.04 -0.71
C VAL A 220 16.45 -15.13 0.30
N SER A 221 16.13 -14.96 1.58
CA SER A 221 16.51 -15.89 2.63
C SER A 221 15.80 -17.24 2.49
N ILE A 222 14.49 -17.25 2.25
CA ILE A 222 13.72 -18.48 2.03
C ILE A 222 14.25 -19.20 0.80
N LEU A 223 14.43 -18.49 -0.31
CA LEU A 223 14.89 -19.13 -1.55
C LEU A 223 16.32 -19.68 -1.39
N THR A 224 17.21 -18.95 -0.70
CA THR A 224 18.57 -19.41 -0.41
C THR A 224 18.58 -20.65 0.48
N ALA A 225 17.68 -20.70 1.48
CA ALA A 225 17.51 -21.88 2.34
C ALA A 225 17.01 -23.08 1.53
N MET A 226 16.01 -22.92 0.68
CA MET A 226 15.53 -23.98 -0.22
C MET A 226 16.64 -24.47 -1.15
N THR A 227 17.44 -23.58 -1.73
CA THR A 227 18.59 -23.95 -2.58
C THR A 227 19.62 -24.77 -1.82
N THR A 228 19.96 -24.34 -0.60
CA THR A 228 20.98 -24.95 0.26
C THR A 228 20.55 -26.33 0.76
N GLU A 229 19.27 -26.49 1.08
CA GLU A 229 18.66 -27.75 1.51
C GLU A 229 18.28 -28.65 0.33
N HIS A 230 18.48 -28.19 -0.91
CA HIS A 230 18.04 -28.85 -2.13
C HIS A 230 16.54 -29.21 -2.12
N PHE A 231 15.73 -28.38 -1.47
CA PHE A 231 14.31 -28.59 -1.36
C PHE A 231 13.62 -28.26 -2.69
N ILE A 232 12.98 -29.26 -3.29
CA ILE A 232 12.14 -29.12 -4.48
C ILE A 232 10.68 -29.26 -4.07
N PRO A 233 9.84 -28.21 -4.21
CA PRO A 233 8.43 -28.30 -3.90
C PRO A 233 7.70 -29.28 -4.81
N ASN A 234 6.73 -30.02 -4.27
CA ASN A 234 5.81 -30.82 -5.10
C ASN A 234 4.74 -29.94 -5.76
N ASN A 235 4.35 -28.84 -5.10
CA ASN A 235 3.32 -27.90 -5.52
C ASN A 235 3.56 -26.54 -4.82
N ALA A 236 2.71 -25.55 -5.14
CA ALA A 236 2.81 -24.20 -4.59
C ALA A 236 2.52 -24.13 -3.09
N GLU A 237 1.62 -24.97 -2.57
CA GLU A 237 1.38 -25.11 -1.13
C GLU A 237 2.66 -25.52 -0.40
N GLY A 238 3.46 -26.42 -0.97
CA GLY A 238 4.74 -26.82 -0.42
C GLY A 238 5.75 -25.67 -0.27
N VAL A 239 5.67 -24.64 -1.12
CA VAL A 239 6.48 -23.40 -0.99
C VAL A 239 6.02 -22.59 0.22
N ILE A 240 4.70 -22.44 0.38
CA ILE A 240 4.09 -21.71 1.50
C ILE A 240 4.37 -22.43 2.82
N ASP A 241 4.19 -23.75 2.87
CA ASP A 241 4.47 -24.58 4.05
C ASP A 241 5.95 -24.50 4.45
N TYR A 242 6.86 -24.55 3.48
CA TYR A 242 8.28 -24.36 3.73
C TYR A 242 8.55 -22.97 4.32
N SER A 243 7.97 -21.93 3.74
CA SER A 243 8.13 -20.55 4.18
C SER A 243 7.62 -20.33 5.61
N LEU A 244 6.44 -20.87 5.96
CA LEU A 244 5.89 -20.78 7.30
C LEU A 244 6.75 -21.51 8.33
N LYS A 245 7.31 -22.68 7.99
CA LYS A 245 8.29 -23.38 8.83
C LYS A 245 9.59 -22.59 8.97
N PHE A 246 10.08 -21.99 7.89
CA PHE A 246 11.25 -21.12 7.93
C PHE A 246 11.04 -19.97 8.92
N TYR A 247 9.89 -19.31 8.88
CA TYR A 247 9.55 -18.26 9.85
C TYR A 247 9.49 -18.78 11.28
N ALA A 248 8.79 -19.88 11.53
CA ALA A 248 8.68 -20.48 12.86
C ALA A 248 10.06 -20.86 13.44
N ASN A 249 10.95 -21.42 12.62
CA ASN A 249 12.31 -21.79 13.02
C ASN A 249 13.21 -20.58 13.30
N ASN A 250 12.83 -19.39 12.83
CA ASN A 250 13.51 -18.13 13.10
C ASN A 250 12.73 -17.26 14.12
N ASP A 251 11.86 -17.88 14.93
CA ASP A 251 11.05 -17.23 15.97
C ASP A 251 10.07 -16.16 15.45
N TRP A 252 9.69 -16.22 14.17
CA TRP A 252 8.68 -15.35 13.56
C TRP A 252 7.30 -16.00 13.61
N ASN A 253 6.49 -15.57 14.58
CA ASN A 253 5.07 -15.93 14.64
C ASN A 253 4.23 -14.96 13.78
N ILE A 254 4.03 -15.34 12.53
CA ILE A 254 3.32 -14.54 11.52
C ILE A 254 1.89 -14.23 11.92
N GLU A 255 1.15 -15.23 12.42
CA GLU A 255 -0.26 -15.08 12.81
C GLU A 255 -0.41 -14.05 13.94
N LYS A 256 0.37 -14.20 15.00
CA LYS A 256 0.35 -13.28 16.14
C LYS A 256 0.77 -11.86 15.75
N GLN A 257 1.76 -11.72 14.87
CA GLN A 257 2.19 -10.41 14.40
C GLN A 257 1.13 -9.75 13.52
N LEU A 258 0.43 -10.54 12.69
CA LEU A 258 -0.68 -10.04 11.86
C LEU A 258 -1.84 -9.56 12.75
N GLU A 259 -2.25 -10.38 13.73
CA GLU A 259 -3.28 -10.04 14.71
C GLU A 259 -2.95 -8.76 15.46
N TYR A 260 -1.71 -8.63 15.93
CA TYR A 260 -1.24 -7.44 16.62
C TYR A 260 -1.31 -6.19 15.73
N SER A 261 -0.80 -6.27 14.50
CA SER A 261 -0.83 -5.16 13.54
C SER A 261 -2.26 -4.76 13.20
N VAL A 262 -3.15 -5.71 12.95
CA VAL A 262 -4.57 -5.44 12.65
C VAL A 262 -5.27 -4.80 13.84
N THR A 263 -5.11 -5.35 15.04
CA THR A 263 -5.68 -4.79 16.27
C THR A 263 -5.20 -3.34 16.49
N ALA A 264 -3.92 -3.06 16.25
CA ALA A 264 -3.37 -1.72 16.36
C ALA A 264 -4.00 -0.75 15.36
N VAL A 265 -4.18 -1.15 14.09
CA VAL A 265 -4.90 -0.35 13.08
C VAL A 265 -6.33 -0.05 13.52
N LEU A 266 -7.07 -1.06 13.98
CA LEU A 266 -8.48 -0.90 14.37
C LEU A 266 -8.64 0.07 15.53
N ASN A 267 -7.75 0.02 16.52
CA ASN A 267 -7.73 0.96 17.64
C ASN A 267 -7.48 2.39 17.17
N ILE A 268 -6.54 2.60 16.25
CA ILE A 268 -6.26 3.94 15.71
C ILE A 268 -7.44 4.47 14.86
N ILE A 269 -8.05 3.61 14.05
CA ILE A 269 -9.27 3.96 13.30
C ILE A 269 -10.39 4.37 14.27
N ASP A 270 -10.51 3.67 15.41
CA ASP A 270 -11.50 4.00 16.41
C ASP A 270 -11.27 5.38 17.05
N ASP A 271 -10.01 5.74 17.29
CA ASP A 271 -9.61 7.05 17.82
C ASP A 271 -9.79 8.20 16.83
N ILE A 272 -9.39 8.01 15.56
CA ILE A 272 -9.32 9.10 14.58
C ILE A 272 -10.70 9.41 13.97
N TYR A 273 -11.50 8.39 13.66
CA TYR A 273 -12.74 8.54 12.91
C TYR A 273 -13.98 8.48 13.83
N GLN A 274 -13.99 9.26 14.91
CA GLN A 274 -15.11 9.29 15.86
C GLN A 274 -16.31 10.13 15.39
N HIS A 275 -16.10 11.05 14.44
CA HIS A 275 -17.18 11.90 13.94
C HIS A 275 -18.27 11.09 13.22
N GLU A 276 -19.54 11.42 13.43
CA GLU A 276 -20.69 10.73 12.79
C GLU A 276 -20.57 10.72 11.25
N PHE A 277 -19.95 11.75 10.68
CA PHE A 277 -19.62 11.84 9.25
C PHE A 277 -18.90 10.60 8.71
N PHE A 278 -18.05 9.97 9.52
CA PHE A 278 -17.26 8.80 9.11
C PHE A 278 -17.89 7.47 9.50
N LYS A 279 -19.03 7.44 10.21
CA LYS A 279 -19.55 6.23 10.85
C LYS A 279 -19.65 5.04 9.90
N MET A 280 -20.29 5.21 8.75
CA MET A 280 -20.47 4.10 7.80
C MET A 280 -19.17 3.72 7.09
N THR A 281 -18.37 4.70 6.66
CA THR A 281 -17.05 4.45 6.08
C THR A 281 -16.11 3.74 7.06
N LYS A 282 -16.13 4.12 8.34
CA LYS A 282 -15.36 3.50 9.42
C LYS A 282 -15.79 2.05 9.64
N GLN A 283 -17.10 1.78 9.70
CA GLN A 283 -17.60 0.41 9.83
C GLN A 283 -17.17 -0.47 8.65
N TRP A 284 -17.27 0.03 7.43
CA TRP A 284 -16.78 -0.66 6.23
C TRP A 284 -15.26 -0.91 6.30
N LEU A 285 -14.46 0.10 6.63
CA LEU A 285 -13.01 -0.01 6.70
C LEU A 285 -12.57 -1.06 7.72
N LYS A 286 -13.17 -1.05 8.92
CA LYS A 286 -12.91 -2.07 9.94
C LYS A 286 -13.28 -3.47 9.44
N ALA A 287 -14.42 -3.60 8.77
CA ALA A 287 -14.88 -4.89 8.25
C ALA A 287 -13.92 -5.49 7.22
N ILE A 288 -13.45 -4.72 6.24
CA ILE A 288 -12.52 -5.25 5.22
C ILE A 288 -11.16 -5.64 5.81
N ILE A 289 -10.66 -4.87 6.79
CA ILE A 289 -9.38 -5.17 7.45
C ILE A 289 -9.49 -6.46 8.27
N THR A 290 -10.53 -6.56 9.12
CA THR A 290 -10.78 -7.77 9.92
C THR A 290 -11.08 -8.99 9.06
N ASN A 291 -11.79 -8.83 7.94
CA ASN A 291 -12.06 -9.95 7.04
C ASN A 291 -10.79 -10.39 6.30
N GLY A 292 -9.92 -9.47 5.89
CA GLY A 292 -8.64 -9.78 5.24
C GLY A 292 -7.73 -10.62 6.13
N GLU A 293 -7.61 -10.23 7.41
CA GLU A 293 -6.93 -11.01 8.45
C GLU A 293 -7.51 -12.42 8.57
N LYS A 294 -8.83 -12.53 8.78
CA LYS A 294 -9.51 -13.82 8.94
C LYS A 294 -9.30 -14.74 7.75
N ILE A 295 -9.37 -14.22 6.53
CA ILE A 295 -9.14 -15.01 5.31
C ILE A 295 -7.73 -15.61 5.34
N ARG A 296 -6.70 -14.82 5.70
CA ARG A 296 -5.32 -15.31 5.76
C ARG A 296 -5.11 -16.34 6.87
N VAL A 297 -5.62 -16.07 8.08
CA VAL A 297 -5.44 -16.94 9.24
C VAL A 297 -6.14 -18.30 9.02
N LEU A 298 -7.35 -18.28 8.47
CA LEU A 298 -8.11 -19.51 8.20
C LEU A 298 -7.56 -20.29 7.00
N ASN A 299 -6.90 -19.62 6.05
CA ASN A 299 -6.35 -20.26 4.87
C ASN A 299 -5.04 -19.59 4.44
N PRO A 300 -3.86 -20.15 4.81
CA PRO A 300 -2.57 -19.61 4.40
C PRO A 300 -2.36 -19.65 2.88
N TYR A 301 -3.14 -20.45 2.13
CA TYR A 301 -3.05 -20.60 0.68
C TYR A 301 -4.05 -19.73 -0.09
N CYS A 302 -4.71 -18.77 0.56
CA CYS A 302 -5.87 -18.04 0.04
C CYS A 302 -5.66 -17.33 -1.30
N MET A 303 -4.41 -17.02 -1.68
CA MET A 303 -4.09 -16.36 -2.96
C MET A 303 -3.94 -17.35 -4.14
N LEU A 304 -3.62 -18.62 -3.89
CA LEU A 304 -3.43 -19.62 -4.97
C LEU A 304 -4.68 -19.85 -5.84
N PRO A 305 -5.92 -19.86 -5.30
CA PRO A 305 -7.11 -19.98 -6.13
C PRO A 305 -7.24 -18.90 -7.22
N ILE A 306 -6.78 -17.66 -6.97
CA ILE A 306 -6.78 -16.62 -7.99
C ILE A 306 -5.83 -17.00 -9.12
N PHE A 307 -4.61 -17.43 -8.79
CA PHE A 307 -3.63 -17.82 -9.79
C PHE A 307 -4.07 -19.05 -10.58
N ARG A 308 -4.77 -20.00 -9.95
CA ARG A 308 -5.22 -21.26 -10.56
C ARG A 308 -6.49 -21.15 -11.39
N ASP A 309 -7.19 -20.02 -11.33
CA ASP A 309 -8.44 -19.84 -12.05
C ASP A 309 -8.27 -19.94 -13.58
N THR A 310 -9.38 -20.12 -14.28
CA THR A 310 -9.42 -20.16 -15.76
C THR A 310 -9.54 -18.77 -16.38
N GLU A 311 -10.06 -17.79 -15.64
CA GLU A 311 -10.18 -16.39 -16.06
C GLU A 311 -9.73 -15.45 -14.93
N GLY A 312 -9.15 -14.29 -15.27
CA GLY A 312 -8.64 -13.36 -14.26
C GLY A 312 -9.74 -12.77 -13.35
N LEU A 313 -10.93 -12.51 -13.91
CA LEU A 313 -12.11 -12.07 -13.16
C LEU A 313 -13.02 -13.25 -12.77
N GLY A 314 -12.42 -14.37 -12.36
CA GLY A 314 -13.07 -15.64 -12.06
C GLY A 314 -13.51 -15.80 -10.60
N ASN A 315 -13.77 -17.05 -10.21
CA ASN A 315 -14.26 -17.42 -8.88
C ASN A 315 -13.25 -17.16 -7.77
N GLY A 316 -11.94 -17.34 -8.04
CA GLY A 316 -10.87 -17.07 -7.08
C GLY A 316 -10.88 -15.61 -6.64
N LEU A 317 -10.99 -14.68 -7.60
CA LEU A 317 -11.15 -13.25 -7.31
C LEU A 317 -12.55 -12.95 -6.73
N GLY A 318 -13.59 -13.58 -7.28
CA GLY A 318 -14.98 -13.43 -6.83
C GLY A 318 -15.18 -13.75 -5.34
N PHE A 319 -14.43 -14.73 -4.80
CA PHE A 319 -14.40 -14.98 -3.36
C PHE A 319 -13.98 -13.72 -2.58
N PHE A 320 -12.89 -13.08 -2.96
CA PHE A 320 -12.44 -11.86 -2.29
C PHE A 320 -13.40 -10.69 -2.49
N ILE A 321 -13.96 -10.54 -3.70
CA ILE A 321 -14.97 -9.50 -3.98
C ILE A 321 -16.15 -9.62 -3.02
N ASN A 322 -16.64 -10.83 -2.79
CA ASN A 322 -17.76 -11.07 -1.89
C ASN A 322 -17.45 -10.75 -0.42
N HIS A 323 -16.20 -10.90 0.03
CA HIS A 323 -15.83 -10.76 1.46
C HIS A 323 -15.16 -9.43 1.80
N LEU A 324 -14.46 -8.82 0.83
CA LEU A 324 -13.68 -7.59 0.99
C LEU A 324 -14.20 -6.45 0.10
N GLY A 325 -15.06 -6.74 -0.87
CA GLY A 325 -15.44 -5.77 -1.90
C GLY A 325 -14.30 -5.56 -2.89
N GLY A 326 -14.15 -4.35 -3.39
CA GLY A 326 -13.00 -3.95 -4.20
C GLY A 326 -12.37 -2.68 -3.68
N PRO A 327 -11.20 -2.32 -4.22
CA PRO A 327 -10.60 -1.02 -3.93
C PRO A 327 -11.54 0.12 -4.32
N HIS A 328 -11.36 1.28 -3.69
CA HIS A 328 -11.99 2.50 -4.13
C HIS A 328 -11.32 2.99 -5.42
N CYS A 329 -12.02 2.89 -6.55
CA CYS A 329 -11.46 3.24 -7.86
C CYS A 329 -11.97 4.60 -8.33
N ILE A 330 -11.06 5.39 -8.90
CA ILE A 330 -11.35 6.65 -9.58
C ILE A 330 -10.86 6.51 -11.03
N ASN A 331 -11.72 6.79 -12.00
CA ASN A 331 -11.34 6.78 -13.41
C ASN A 331 -10.75 8.15 -13.84
N GLY A 332 -10.30 8.26 -15.09
CA GLY A 332 -9.74 9.48 -15.67
C GLY A 332 -10.75 10.64 -15.83
N LEU A 333 -12.05 10.39 -15.63
CA LEU A 333 -13.09 11.41 -15.56
C LEU A 333 -13.41 11.84 -14.12
N ASN A 334 -12.64 11.38 -13.13
CA ASN A 334 -12.88 11.54 -11.69
C ASN A 334 -14.22 10.94 -11.22
N GLU A 335 -14.78 9.98 -11.98
CA GLU A 335 -15.92 9.20 -11.55
C GLU A 335 -15.45 8.13 -10.56
N ARG A 336 -16.23 7.96 -9.48
CA ARG A 336 -15.93 7.00 -8.42
C ARG A 336 -16.64 5.68 -8.64
N PHE A 337 -15.95 4.60 -8.34
CA PHE A 337 -16.47 3.24 -8.41
C PHE A 337 -16.01 2.45 -7.19
N MET A 338 -16.92 1.66 -6.66
CA MET A 338 -16.65 0.84 -5.51
C MET A 338 -17.50 -0.42 -5.58
N ILE A 339 -16.89 -1.56 -5.28
CA ILE A 339 -17.60 -2.80 -5.04
C ILE A 339 -17.59 -3.01 -3.54
N LEU A 340 -18.76 -3.19 -2.93
CA LEU A 340 -18.88 -3.40 -1.49
C LEU A 340 -18.90 -4.89 -1.16
N PRO A 341 -18.32 -5.30 -0.01
CA PRO A 341 -18.47 -6.66 0.47
C PRO A 341 -19.94 -6.98 0.80
N ASN A 342 -20.25 -8.26 0.86
CA ASN A 342 -21.56 -8.75 1.29
C ASN A 342 -21.94 -8.17 2.65
N GLY A 343 -23.21 -7.75 2.77
CA GLY A 343 -23.74 -7.11 3.97
C GLY A 343 -23.67 -5.58 4.00
N PHE A 344 -23.00 -4.94 3.02
CA PHE A 344 -22.92 -3.48 2.93
C PHE A 344 -23.70 -2.87 1.74
N SER A 345 -24.30 -3.69 0.87
CA SER A 345 -24.95 -3.23 -0.37
C SER A 345 -26.06 -2.20 -0.15
N SER A 346 -26.84 -2.31 0.94
CA SER A 346 -27.89 -1.33 1.29
C SER A 346 -27.35 0.01 1.78
N SER A 347 -26.05 0.11 2.06
CA SER A 347 -25.39 1.27 2.66
C SER A 347 -24.45 1.98 1.67
N GLU A 348 -24.49 1.65 0.38
CA GLU A 348 -23.57 2.16 -0.64
C GLU A 348 -23.54 3.68 -0.69
N SER A 349 -24.70 4.33 -0.61
CA SER A 349 -24.81 5.80 -0.65
C SER A 349 -24.20 6.50 0.57
N ALA A 350 -23.87 5.77 1.64
CA ALA A 350 -23.33 6.30 2.88
C ALA A 350 -21.82 5.96 3.10
N ILE A 351 -21.21 5.18 2.21
CA ILE A 351 -19.80 4.76 2.32
C ILE A 351 -18.97 5.55 1.31
N HIS A 352 -18.00 6.29 1.84
CA HIS A 352 -17.15 7.21 1.07
C HIS A 352 -15.67 7.03 1.47
N PRO A 353 -14.97 6.01 0.96
CA PRO A 353 -13.58 5.73 1.32
C PRO A 353 -12.62 6.89 1.01
N GLN A 354 -12.89 7.67 -0.03
CA GLN A 354 -12.13 8.86 -0.37
C GLN A 354 -12.01 9.85 0.80
N HIS A 355 -13.02 9.89 1.68
CA HIS A 355 -13.03 10.82 2.80
C HIS A 355 -11.97 10.47 3.84
N LEU A 356 -11.47 9.23 3.86
CA LEU A 356 -10.36 8.81 4.72
C LEU A 356 -9.06 9.58 4.37
N LEU A 357 -8.91 10.04 3.13
CA LEU A 357 -7.78 10.88 2.70
C LEU A 357 -7.75 12.26 3.38
N ALA A 358 -8.83 12.66 4.06
CA ALA A 358 -8.81 13.84 4.91
C ALA A 358 -7.70 13.77 5.96
N LEU A 359 -7.45 12.59 6.53
CA LEU A 359 -6.37 12.40 7.48
C LEU A 359 -5.00 12.69 6.85
N TRP A 360 -4.77 12.20 5.63
CA TRP A 360 -3.54 12.49 4.88
C TRP A 360 -3.42 13.98 4.53
N GLN A 361 -4.53 14.64 4.21
CA GLN A 361 -4.52 16.09 3.97
C GLN A 361 -4.18 16.88 5.24
N VAL A 362 -4.63 16.45 6.42
CA VAL A 362 -4.22 17.04 7.70
C VAL A 362 -2.71 16.89 7.89
N HIS A 363 -2.19 15.68 7.68
CA HIS A 363 -0.75 15.41 7.73
C HIS A 363 0.07 16.33 6.81
N ASP A 364 -0.30 16.43 5.53
CA ASP A 364 0.45 17.24 4.56
C ASP A 364 0.33 18.75 4.82
N LEU A 365 -0.80 19.20 5.38
CA LEU A 365 -0.92 20.58 5.84
C LEU A 365 0.04 20.85 7.00
N LEU A 366 0.11 19.94 7.99
CA LEU A 366 0.97 20.10 9.15
C LEU A 366 2.46 20.08 8.76
N LEU A 367 2.91 19.08 8.01
CA LEU A 367 4.34 18.90 7.72
C LEU A 367 4.86 19.69 6.51
N ALA A 368 4.02 19.94 5.51
CA ALA A 368 4.45 20.60 4.27
C ALA A 368 3.73 21.94 4.03
N GLY A 369 2.82 22.35 4.92
CA GLY A 369 2.00 23.55 4.68
C GLY A 369 1.09 23.42 3.46
N SER A 370 0.80 22.19 3.01
CA SER A 370 0.26 21.91 1.69
C SER A 370 -1.12 22.52 1.44
N VAL A 371 -1.21 23.32 0.38
CA VAL A 371 -2.44 23.85 -0.24
C VAL A 371 -2.22 23.86 -1.76
N PRO A 372 -3.25 23.63 -2.61
CA PRO A 372 -4.67 23.43 -2.29
C PRO A 372 -4.99 22.07 -1.65
N CYS A 373 -6.21 21.91 -1.11
CA CYS A 373 -6.70 20.65 -0.53
C CYS A 373 -6.75 19.54 -1.60
N LYS A 374 -6.09 18.40 -1.34
CA LYS A 374 -5.99 17.25 -2.24
C LYS A 374 -7.31 16.50 -2.45
N LEU A 375 -8.31 16.75 -1.62
CA LEU A 375 -9.67 16.22 -1.82
C LEU A 375 -10.53 17.09 -2.77
N TYR A 376 -10.02 18.23 -3.25
CA TYR A 376 -10.81 19.19 -4.04
C TYR A 376 -11.50 18.54 -5.24
N ASP A 377 -10.74 17.84 -6.11
CA ASP A 377 -11.29 17.26 -7.34
C ASP A 377 -12.36 16.20 -7.03
N ILE A 378 -12.17 15.44 -5.96
CA ILE A 378 -13.10 14.38 -5.56
C ILE A 378 -14.37 14.96 -4.93
N CYS A 379 -14.24 15.97 -4.07
CA CYS A 379 -15.39 16.66 -3.49
C CYS A 379 -16.17 17.47 -4.55
N GLN A 380 -15.52 17.86 -5.66
CA GLN A 380 -16.17 18.59 -6.75
C GLN A 380 -17.16 17.71 -7.51
N THR A 381 -16.92 16.39 -7.59
CA THR A 381 -17.80 15.45 -8.30
C THR A 381 -18.92 14.86 -7.42
N ASP A 382 -18.98 15.23 -6.13
CA ASP A 382 -20.06 14.80 -5.24
C ASP A 382 -21.39 15.53 -5.56
N ILE A 383 -22.51 14.83 -5.40
CA ILE A 383 -23.85 15.37 -5.67
C ILE A 383 -24.19 16.56 -4.76
N ASN A 384 -23.64 16.54 -3.54
CA ASN A 384 -23.74 17.63 -2.57
C ASN A 384 -22.40 18.37 -2.48
N SER A 385 -21.81 18.73 -3.63
CA SER A 385 -20.51 19.37 -3.66
C SER A 385 -20.50 20.64 -2.82
N ILE A 386 -19.58 20.68 -1.86
CA ILE A 386 -19.38 21.81 -0.97
C ILE A 386 -18.17 22.67 -1.39
N VAL A 387 -17.49 22.35 -2.49
CA VAL A 387 -16.18 22.94 -2.83
C VAL A 387 -16.29 24.44 -3.11
N ASP A 388 -15.31 25.20 -2.63
CA ASP A 388 -15.22 26.64 -2.86
C ASP A 388 -13.74 27.10 -2.85
N ASN A 389 -13.51 28.42 -2.93
CA ASN A 389 -12.16 28.95 -2.94
C ASN A 389 -11.37 28.63 -1.66
N ARG A 390 -12.04 28.45 -0.50
CA ARG A 390 -11.37 28.12 0.76
C ARG A 390 -10.65 26.79 0.66
N CYS A 391 -11.15 25.82 -0.09
CA CYS A 391 -10.43 24.57 -0.36
C CYS A 391 -9.06 24.78 -1.02
N LYS A 392 -8.88 25.87 -1.77
CA LYS A 392 -7.66 26.13 -2.53
C LYS A 392 -6.61 26.91 -1.73
N ILE A 393 -7.05 27.79 -0.84
CA ILE A 393 -6.16 28.73 -0.14
C ILE A 393 -6.12 28.51 1.38
N SER A 394 -7.22 28.09 1.97
CA SER A 394 -7.42 28.08 3.42
C SER A 394 -8.44 27.04 3.90
N PRO A 395 -8.24 25.73 3.63
CA PRO A 395 -9.25 24.70 3.89
C PRO A 395 -9.70 24.60 5.35
N TRP A 396 -8.84 24.99 6.30
CA TRP A 396 -9.15 25.07 7.74
C TRP A 396 -10.22 26.10 8.11
N THR A 397 -10.42 27.15 7.31
CA THR A 397 -11.46 28.17 7.56
C THR A 397 -12.88 27.63 7.45
N ARG A 398 -13.03 26.39 6.99
CA ARG A 398 -14.30 25.68 6.90
C ARG A 398 -14.72 25.02 8.22
N SER A 399 -13.90 25.13 9.27
CA SER A 399 -14.25 24.62 10.62
C SER A 399 -15.50 25.24 11.22
N THR A 400 -15.98 26.36 10.64
CA THR A 400 -17.23 27.03 11.00
C THR A 400 -18.44 26.62 10.18
N ASP A 401 -18.24 25.90 9.07
CA ASP A 401 -19.34 25.45 8.23
C ASP A 401 -20.19 24.44 9.02
N GLU A 402 -21.52 24.42 8.76
CA GLU A 402 -22.34 23.27 9.16
C GLU A 402 -21.78 21.99 8.50
N TRP A 403 -21.66 20.93 9.29
CA TRP A 403 -20.87 19.74 8.97
C TRP A 403 -21.16 19.16 7.57
N GLY A 404 -20.08 18.84 6.84
CA GLY A 404 -20.15 18.26 5.49
C GLY A 404 -18.79 18.08 4.81
N CYS A 405 -17.72 18.69 5.35
CA CYS A 405 -16.37 18.56 4.82
C CYS A 405 -15.57 17.47 5.57
N PRO A 406 -15.01 16.45 4.87
CA PRO A 406 -14.24 15.39 5.52
C PRO A 406 -12.98 15.91 6.21
N PHE A 407 -12.32 16.93 5.62
CA PHE A 407 -11.16 17.58 6.23
C PHE A 407 -11.53 18.24 7.57
N VAL A 408 -12.63 19.01 7.59
CA VAL A 408 -13.11 19.69 8.80
C VAL A 408 -13.53 18.69 9.87
N ALA A 409 -14.24 17.62 9.47
CA ALA A 409 -14.66 16.58 10.39
C ALA A 409 -13.45 16.00 11.16
N ILE A 410 -12.36 15.67 10.46
CA ILE A 410 -11.11 15.23 11.10
C ILE A 410 -10.47 16.34 11.92
N TRP A 411 -10.36 17.55 11.37
CA TRP A 411 -9.71 18.68 12.02
C TRP A 411 -10.33 19.01 13.38
N VAL A 412 -11.67 19.02 13.45
CA VAL A 412 -12.41 19.30 14.68
C VAL A 412 -12.39 18.10 15.64
N THR A 413 -12.59 16.87 15.15
CA THR A 413 -12.52 15.66 16.00
C THR A 413 -11.17 15.53 16.70
N LEU A 414 -10.09 15.94 16.05
CA LEU A 414 -8.75 15.93 16.62
C LEU A 414 -8.43 17.18 17.45
N GLY A 415 -9.39 18.09 17.66
CA GLY A 415 -9.23 19.32 18.46
C GLY A 415 -8.25 20.33 17.86
N LEU A 416 -7.88 20.19 16.59
CA LEU A 416 -6.93 21.07 15.91
C LEU A 416 -7.52 22.47 15.67
N ASN A 417 -8.85 22.57 15.59
CA ASN A 417 -9.56 23.86 15.51
C ASN A 417 -9.39 24.75 16.76
N THR A 418 -8.92 24.21 17.88
CA THR A 418 -8.70 24.98 19.14
C THR A 418 -7.32 25.64 19.21
N LYS A 419 -6.46 25.38 18.23
CA LYS A 419 -5.08 25.82 18.19
C LYS A 419 -4.92 27.09 17.36
N ARG A 420 -3.91 27.91 17.68
CA ARG A 420 -3.56 29.10 16.87
C ARG A 420 -2.44 28.75 15.92
N TYR A 421 -2.65 28.91 14.62
CA TYR A 421 -1.62 28.62 13.62
C TYR A 421 -1.06 29.90 12.98
N ILE A 422 0.19 29.85 12.55
CA ILE A 422 0.85 30.89 11.75
C ILE A 422 1.37 30.24 10.48
N LYS A 423 1.04 30.80 9.33
CA LYS A 423 1.57 30.35 8.03
C LYS A 423 2.15 31.56 7.30
N ASN A 424 3.41 31.47 6.90
CA ASN A 424 4.15 32.57 6.25
C ASN A 424 4.12 33.89 7.05
N GLY A 425 4.21 33.80 8.38
CA GLY A 425 4.16 34.97 9.27
C GLY A 425 2.78 35.59 9.44
N ILE A 426 1.73 35.01 8.86
CA ILE A 426 0.36 35.49 8.95
C ILE A 426 -0.44 34.55 9.87
N PRO A 427 -1.13 35.07 10.90
CA PRO A 427 -2.06 34.29 11.69
C PRO A 427 -3.11 33.64 10.80
N VAL A 428 -3.24 32.34 10.98
CA VAL A 428 -4.28 31.54 10.36
C VAL A 428 -5.56 31.82 11.14
N ILE A 429 -6.43 32.67 10.60
CA ILE A 429 -7.72 32.97 11.22
C ILE A 429 -8.58 31.72 11.07
N LEU A 430 -8.75 30.99 12.17
CA LEU A 430 -9.81 30.00 12.30
C LEU A 430 -11.09 30.80 12.55
N GLY A 431 -12.05 30.68 11.63
CA GLY A 431 -13.33 31.37 11.74
C GLY A 431 -14.09 30.95 12.99
#